data_AF-A0A524LJX5-F1
#
_entry.id   AF-A0A524LJX5-F1
#
_cell.length_a   1.000
_cell.length_b   1.000
_cell.length_c   1.000
_cell.angle_alpha   90.00
_cell.angle_beta   90.00
_cell.angle_gamma   90.00
#
_symmetry.space_group_name_H-M   'P 1'
#
loop_
_entity.id
_entity.type
_entity.pdbx_description
1 polymer ?
#
loop_
_entity_poly.entity_id
_entity_poly.type
_entity_poly.pdbx_seq_one_letter_code
_entity_poly.pdbx_strand_id
1 'polypeptide(L)' 'MTEEKWKIVGGSVYRLAKVFGEMIEAVTHAKELKEKHHVFLSKTQDGLWAVYWRSKEPTIEYEPKYYSV' A
#
# COMPACT_ATOMS: atom_id res chain seq x y z
N MET A 1 -11.77 -4.97 -14.39
CA MET A 1 -11.25 -3.80 -13.66
C MET A 1 -9.99 -4.21 -12.94
N THR A 2 -8.88 -3.50 -13.15
CA THR A 2 -7.58 -3.84 -12.57
C THR A 2 -7.37 -2.91 -11.39
N GLU A 3 -7.63 -3.39 -10.18
CA GLU A 3 -7.26 -2.64 -8.97
C GLU A 3 -5.76 -2.32 -9.05
N GLU A 4 -5.39 -1.05 -8.82
CA GLU A 4 -3.99 -0.64 -8.76
C GLU A 4 -3.31 -1.38 -7.60
N LYS A 5 -2.56 -2.44 -7.92
CA LYS A 5 -1.95 -3.32 -6.91
C LYS A 5 -0.89 -2.61 -6.06
N TRP A 6 -0.31 -1.53 -6.59
CA TRP A 6 0.80 -0.80 -6.00
C TRP A 6 0.63 0.70 -6.19
N LYS A 7 1.12 1.47 -5.23
CA LYS A 7 1.09 2.94 -5.28
C LYS A 7 2.40 3.54 -4.79
N ILE A 8 2.92 4.52 -5.53
CA ILE A 8 4.13 5.24 -5.16
C ILE A 8 3.73 6.54 -4.45
N VAL A 9 4.22 6.72 -3.23
CA VAL A 9 3.99 7.92 -2.42
C VAL A 9 5.31 8.34 -1.80
N GLY A 10 5.79 9.55 -2.11
CA GLY A 10 7.06 10.07 -1.57
C GLY A 10 8.26 9.15 -1.82
N GLY A 11 8.38 8.59 -3.03
CA GLY A 11 9.45 7.66 -3.40
C GLY A 11 9.33 6.25 -2.79
N SER A 12 8.28 5.98 -2.03
CA SER A 12 8.05 4.69 -1.38
C SER A 12 6.95 3.91 -2.07
N VAL A 13 7.14 2.60 -2.21
CA VAL A 13 6.13 1.69 -2.79
C VAL A 13 5.23 1.15 -1.68
N TYR A 14 3.93 1.31 -1.86
CA TYR A 14 2.90 0.74 -1.02
C TYR A 14 2.12 -0.32 -1.80
N ARG A 15 1.75 -1.41 -1.14
CA ARG A 15 0.93 -2.49 -1.69
C ARG A 15 -0.54 -2.28 -1.33
N LEU A 16 -1.44 -2.58 -2.26
CA LEU A 16 -2.87 -2.61 -1.98
C LEU A 16 -3.17 -3.70 -0.93
N ALA A 17 -3.82 -3.33 0.17
CA ALA A 17 -4.42 -4.26 1.12
C ALA A 17 -5.82 -4.65 0.67
N LYS A 18 -6.70 -3.65 0.51
CA LYS A 18 -8.11 -3.84 0.20
C LYS A 18 -8.76 -2.56 -0.31
N VAL A 19 -9.84 -2.71 -1.07
CA VAL A 19 -10.71 -1.63 -1.55
C VAL A 19 -12.06 -1.72 -0.85
N PHE A 20 -12.64 -0.56 -0.51
CA PHE A 20 -13.90 -0.43 0.21
C PHE A 20 -14.84 0.53 -0.52
N GLY A 21 -16.15 0.30 -0.43
CA GLY A 21 -17.15 1.24 -0.93
C GLY A 21 -17.28 2.47 -0.02
N GLU A 22 -17.15 2.27 1.29
CA GLU A 22 -17.34 3.32 2.28
C GLU A 22 -16.03 3.77 2.91
N MET A 23 -15.92 5.09 3.14
CA MET A 23 -14.75 5.68 3.76
C MET A 23 -14.50 5.14 5.18
N ILE A 24 -15.57 4.90 5.94
CA ILE A 24 -15.47 4.51 7.35
C ILE A 24 -14.83 3.12 7.51
N GLU A 25 -15.17 2.20 6.62
CA GLU A 25 -14.59 0.85 6.57
C GLU A 25 -13.10 0.92 6.23
N ALA A 26 -12.74 1.71 5.21
CA ALA A 26 -11.36 1.91 4.82
C ALA A 26 -10.51 2.53 5.94
N VAL A 27 -11.06 3.51 6.66
CA VAL A 27 -10.38 4.15 7.81
C VAL A 27 -10.22 3.18 8.96
N THR A 28 -11.23 2.36 9.24
CA THR A 28 -11.17 1.34 10.30
C THR A 28 -10.07 0.33 10.02
N HIS A 29 -10.05 -0.21 8.79
CA HIS A 29 -9.01 -1.14 8.38
C HIS A 29 -7.60 -0.50 8.35
N ALA A 30 -7.50 0.76 7.92
CA ALA A 30 -6.25 1.50 7.93
C ALA A 30 -5.70 1.68 9.36
N LYS A 31 -6.56 1.87 10.36
CA LYS A 31 -6.14 1.98 11.77
C LYS A 31 -5.52 0.69 12.28
N GLU A 32 -6.16 -0.45 12.01
CA GLU A 32 -5.64 -1.78 12.38
C GLU A 32 -4.26 -2.03 11.77
N LEU A 33 -4.10 -1.72 10.47
CA LEU A 33 -2.82 -1.89 9.77
C LEU A 33 -1.71 -0.96 10.30
N LYS A 34 -2.07 0.24 10.76
CA LYS A 34 -1.12 1.29 11.18
C LYS A 34 -0.28 0.90 12.40
N GLU A 35 -0.72 -0.08 13.19
CA GLU A 35 0.06 -0.61 14.31
C GLU A 35 1.41 -1.16 13.83
N LYS A 36 1.41 -1.92 12.73
CA LYS A 36 2.59 -2.64 12.21
C LYS A 36 3.16 -2.05 10.92
N HIS A 37 2.38 -1.24 10.20
CA HIS A 37 2.70 -0.79 8.85
C HIS A 37 2.60 0.73 8.71
N HIS A 38 3.27 1.30 7.71
CA HIS A 38 2.84 2.59 7.19
C HIS A 38 1.65 2.36 6.27
N VAL A 39 0.65 3.24 6.36
CA VAL A 39 -0.62 3.09 5.64
C VAL A 39 -0.90 4.36 4.85
N PHE A 40 -1.48 4.18 3.66
CA PHE A 40 -1.90 5.26 2.78
C PHE A 40 -3.32 4.98 2.27
N LEU A 41 -4.19 5.98 2.35
CA LEU A 41 -5.55 5.93 1.84
C LEU A 41 -5.64 6.73 0.55
N SER A 42 -6.29 6.16 -0.46
CA SER A 42 -6.56 6.86 -1.73
C SER A 42 -7.98 6.59 -2.18
N LYS A 43 -8.62 7.62 -2.71
CA LYS A 43 -9.82 7.41 -3.52
C LYS A 43 -9.41 6.89 -4.91
N THR A 44 -10.11 5.89 -5.43
CA THR A 44 -9.93 5.38 -6.80
C THR A 44 -10.72 6.23 -7.79
N GLN A 45 -10.49 6.03 -9.09
CA GLN A 45 -11.26 6.71 -10.15
C GLN A 45 -12.76 6.40 -10.08
N ASP A 46 -13.11 5.20 -9.64
CA ASP A 46 -14.50 4.74 -9.46
C ASP A 46 -15.13 5.23 -8.15
N GLY A 47 -14.43 6.09 -7.39
CA GLY A 47 -14.92 6.66 -6.15
C GLY A 47 -14.81 5.75 -4.92
N LEU A 48 -14.25 4.55 -5.06
CA LEU A 48 -13.97 3.61 -3.97
C LEU A 48 -12.76 4.06 -3.14
N TRP A 49 -12.61 3.50 -1.94
CA TRP A 49 -11.51 3.78 -1.03
C TRP A 49 -10.52 2.62 -0.98
N ALA A 50 -9.32 2.84 -1.49
CA ALA A 50 -8.24 1.88 -1.47
C ALA A 50 -7.30 2.13 -0.28
N VAL A 51 -7.04 1.09 0.50
CA VAL A 51 -6.06 1.08 1.59
C VAL A 51 -4.78 0.43 1.09
N TYR A 52 -3.68 1.15 1.18
CA TYR A 52 -2.34 0.67 0.82
C TYR A 52 -1.45 0.61 2.06
N TRP A 53 -0.47 -0.29 2.07
CA TRP A 53 0.45 -0.46 3.18
C TRP A 53 1.87 -0.75 2.72
N ARG A 54 2.85 -0.47 3.60
CA ARG A 54 4.22 -0.97 3.51
C ARG A 54 4.75 -1.31 4.90
N SER A 55 5.73 -2.21 4.98
CA SER A 55 6.40 -2.50 6.26
C SER A 55 7.06 -1.24 6.84
N LYS A 56 7.04 -1.14 8.17
CA LYS A 56 7.83 -0.16 8.94
C LYS A 56 9.29 -0.60 9.09
N GLU A 57 9.58 -1.88 8.88
CA GLU A 57 10.94 -2.38 8.95
C GLU A 57 11.81 -1.69 7.90
N PRO A 58 13.08 -1.41 8.23
CA PRO A 58 14.00 -0.82 7.28
C PRO A 58 14.09 -1.74 6.06
N THR A 59 14.04 -1.11 4.89
CA THR A 59 14.20 -1.75 3.59
C THR A 59 15.39 -2.70 3.69
N ILE A 60 15.12 -4.00 3.56
CA ILE A 60 16.14 -5.04 3.48
C ILE A 60 17.21 -4.52 2.51
N GLU A 61 18.46 -4.46 2.96
CA GLU A 61 19.60 -4.18 2.08
C GLU A 61 19.57 -5.24 0.96
N TYR A 62 19.05 -4.84 -0.19
CA TYR A 62 18.99 -5.69 -1.37
C TYR A 62 20.32 -5.53 -2.09
N GLU A 63 21.19 -6.52 -1.96
CA GLU A 63 22.35 -6.62 -2.83
C GLU A 63 21.89 -7.09 -4.22
N PRO A 64 22.06 -6.27 -5.28
CA PRO A 64 21.72 -6.70 -6.62
C PRO A 64 22.58 -7.91 -7.01
N LYS A 65 21.94 -9.05 -7.24
CA LYS A 65 22.59 -10.21 -7.85
C LYS A 65 22.78 -9.90 -9.33
N TYR A 66 23.99 -9.48 -9.69
CA TYR A 66 24.40 -9.42 -11.09
C TYR A 66 24.52 -10.86 -11.60
N TYR A 67 23.65 -11.21 -12.55
CA TYR A 67 23.83 -12.41 -13.35
C TYR A 67 24.72 -12.03 -14.52
N SER A 68 25.93 -12.59 -14.56
CA SER A 68 26.78 -12.56 -15.75
C SER A 68 26.09 -13.39 -16.84
N VAL A 69 25.72 -12.72 -17.93
CA VAL A 69 25.22 -13.35 -19.18
C VAL A 69 26.41 -13.82 -20.00
#